data_AF-A0AAW0MRV4-F1
#
_entry.id   AF-A0AAW0MRV4-F1
#
_cell.length_a   1.000
_cell.length_b   1.000
_cell.length_c   1.000
_cell.angle_alpha   90.00
_cell.angle_beta   90.00
_cell.angle_gamma   90.00
#
_symmetry.space_group_name_H-M   'P 1'
#
loop_
_entity.id
_entity.type
_entity.pdbx_description
1 polymer ?
#
loop_
_entity_poly.entity_id
_entity_poly.type
_entity_poly.pdbx_seq_one_letter_code
_entity_poly.pdbx_strand_id
1 'polypeptide(L)'
;MGPTHGDGLLGSADMDEPLSAHLSRKTAILNQFESKALGLDKAILHSIDCCASDETKRKMYSSILVVGGGLMFRGAQEFLLHRIINKMPPFLQTPAGLCGRHHQTQGHGPSADLVERRAVLACLDTTQEMWIHQAEWRRFGVRMLRERAAFVW
;
A
#
# COMPACT_ATOMS: atom_id res chain seq x y z
N MET A 1 -37.17 3.80 -47.91
CA MET A 1 -36.68 5.18 -48.18
C MET A 1 -36.80 5.97 -46.90
N GLY A 2 -35.72 6.61 -46.46
CA GLY A 2 -35.72 7.54 -45.31
C GLY A 2 -36.51 8.82 -45.59
N PRO A 3 -36.65 9.71 -44.59
CA PRO A 3 -35.59 10.71 -44.39
C PRO A 3 -35.24 11.04 -42.91
N THR A 4 -34.13 11.78 -42.79
CA THR A 4 -33.38 12.30 -41.64
C THR A 4 -33.96 13.59 -41.04
N HIS A 5 -33.86 13.81 -39.71
CA HIS A 5 -33.11 14.90 -38.99
C HIS A 5 -33.58 15.04 -37.52
N GLY A 6 -32.66 15.30 -36.57
CA GLY A 6 -33.00 15.82 -35.23
C GLY A 6 -32.11 15.33 -34.08
N ASP A 7 -31.23 16.22 -33.60
CA ASP A 7 -30.26 16.10 -32.50
C ASP A 7 -30.77 15.64 -31.13
N GLY A 8 -29.86 15.09 -30.31
CA GLY A 8 -30.09 14.83 -28.89
C GLY A 8 -28.85 14.32 -28.14
N LEU A 9 -28.00 15.25 -27.71
CA LEU A 9 -26.87 15.07 -26.79
C LEU A 9 -27.31 14.40 -25.47
N LEU A 10 -26.71 13.27 -25.09
CA LEU A 10 -26.52 12.83 -23.70
C LEU A 10 -25.19 12.07 -23.70
N GLY A 11 -24.12 12.55 -23.07
CA GLY A 11 -24.06 13.05 -21.71
C GLY A 11 -23.08 12.12 -21.00
N SER A 12 -21.80 12.46 -21.09
CA SER A 12 -20.69 11.82 -20.38
C SER A 12 -21.08 11.70 -18.90
N ALA A 13 -21.31 10.48 -18.42
CA ALA A 13 -21.46 10.23 -17.00
C ALA A 13 -20.07 10.32 -16.38
N ASP A 14 -19.79 11.50 -15.82
CA ASP A 14 -18.63 11.81 -14.99
C ASP A 14 -18.46 10.74 -13.91
N MET A 15 -17.45 9.89 -14.09
CA MET A 15 -16.93 8.98 -13.07
C MET A 15 -15.95 9.73 -12.19
N ASP A 16 -16.42 10.75 -11.47
CA ASP A 16 -15.70 11.40 -10.38
C ASP A 16 -16.34 10.97 -9.06
N GLU A 17 -16.03 9.74 -8.64
CA GLU A 17 -16.28 9.30 -7.26
C GLU A 17 -15.37 10.11 -6.31
N PRO A 18 -15.91 10.89 -5.37
CA PRO A 18 -15.13 11.89 -4.67
C PRO A 18 -14.18 11.21 -3.66
N LEU A 19 -12.88 11.36 -3.90
CA LEU A 19 -11.74 11.03 -3.02
C LEU A 19 -11.96 11.44 -1.55
N SER A 20 -12.82 12.42 -1.30
CA SER A 20 -13.29 12.87 0.01
C SER A 20 -13.96 11.77 0.84
N ALA A 21 -14.79 10.91 0.23
CA ALA A 21 -15.47 9.82 0.94
C ALA A 21 -14.49 8.70 1.38
N HIS A 22 -13.41 8.51 0.63
CA HIS A 22 -12.32 7.61 0.98
C HIS A 22 -11.45 8.18 2.12
N LEU A 23 -11.17 9.48 2.10
CA LEU A 23 -10.44 10.15 3.19
C LEU A 23 -11.24 10.12 4.51
N SER A 24 -12.54 10.42 4.45
CA SER A 24 -13.40 10.49 5.64
C SER A 24 -13.55 9.13 6.36
N ARG A 25 -13.65 8.02 5.60
CA ARG A 25 -13.60 6.65 6.16
C ARG A 25 -12.24 6.35 6.80
N LYS A 26 -11.14 6.81 6.18
CA LYS A 26 -9.78 6.60 6.69
C LYS A 26 -9.54 7.33 8.03
N THR A 27 -10.13 8.52 8.21
CA THR A 27 -10.00 9.32 9.43
C THR A 27 -10.85 8.79 10.59
N ALA A 28 -12.08 8.32 10.32
CA ALA A 28 -12.94 7.74 11.36
C ALA A 28 -12.37 6.45 11.97
N ILE A 29 -11.63 5.68 11.17
CA ILE A 29 -11.04 4.41 11.59
C ILE A 29 -9.75 4.61 12.41
N LEU A 30 -8.92 5.61 12.08
CA LEU A 30 -7.76 6.00 12.90
C LEU A 30 -8.16 6.31 14.35
N ASN A 31 -9.29 7.00 14.55
CA ASN A 31 -9.86 7.28 15.88
C ASN A 31 -10.32 6.02 16.63
N GLN A 32 -10.76 4.98 15.93
CA GLN A 32 -11.24 3.75 16.59
C GLN A 32 -10.07 2.86 17.07
N PHE A 33 -8.86 3.07 16.54
CA PHE A 33 -7.65 2.34 16.93
C PHE A 33 -6.88 2.98 18.09
N GLU A 34 -7.14 4.26 18.40
CA GLU A 34 -6.38 5.00 19.42
C GLU A 34 -6.52 4.44 20.85
N SER A 35 -7.52 3.59 21.12
CA SER A 35 -7.80 3.07 22.48
C SER A 35 -7.82 1.55 22.60
N LYS A 36 -7.63 0.78 21.51
CA LYS A 36 -7.73 -0.68 21.54
C LYS A 36 -6.63 -1.32 20.72
N ALA A 37 -5.73 -2.05 21.39
CA ALA A 37 -4.69 -2.81 20.73
C ALA A 37 -5.31 -3.81 19.71
N LEU A 38 -5.00 -3.61 18.44
CA LEU A 38 -5.40 -4.51 17.36
C LEU A 38 -4.35 -5.61 17.19
N GLY A 39 -4.80 -6.87 17.14
CA GLY A 39 -3.91 -8.00 16.83
C GLY A 39 -3.33 -7.88 15.42
N LEU A 40 -2.08 -8.31 15.24
CA LEU A 40 -1.35 -8.22 13.97
C LEU A 40 -2.11 -8.85 12.78
N ASP A 41 -2.70 -10.02 12.99
CA ASP A 41 -3.53 -10.70 11.98
C ASP A 41 -4.72 -9.85 11.56
N LYS A 42 -5.44 -9.27 12.52
CA LYS A 42 -6.58 -8.38 12.24
C LYS A 42 -6.13 -7.08 11.55
N ALA A 43 -4.96 -6.54 11.92
CA ALA A 43 -4.39 -5.35 11.30
C ALA A 43 -4.07 -5.57 9.81
N ILE A 44 -3.49 -6.72 9.48
CA ILE A 44 -3.16 -7.09 8.09
C ILE A 44 -4.45 -7.23 7.27
N LEU A 45 -5.44 -7.98 7.77
CA LEU A 45 -6.72 -8.17 7.08
C LEU A 45 -7.42 -6.83 6.84
N HIS A 46 -7.48 -5.99 7.86
CA HIS A 46 -8.10 -4.67 7.76
C HIS A 46 -7.38 -3.74 6.76
N SER A 47 -6.04 -3.74 6.79
CA SER A 47 -5.24 -2.95 5.84
C SER A 47 -5.49 -3.36 4.39
N ILE A 48 -5.54 -4.67 4.11
CA ILE A 48 -5.83 -5.17 2.77
C ILE A 48 -7.27 -4.85 2.36
N ASP A 49 -8.23 -4.94 3.28
CA ASP A 49 -9.63 -4.67 2.96
C ASP A 49 -9.90 -3.19 2.61
N CYS A 50 -9.06 -2.27 3.09
CA CYS A 50 -9.10 -0.86 2.72
C CYS A 50 -8.62 -0.57 1.27
N CYS A 51 -8.11 -1.57 0.55
CA CYS A 51 -7.72 -1.41 -0.86
C CYS A 51 -8.97 -1.22 -1.77
N ALA A 52 -8.85 -0.36 -2.78
CA ALA A 52 -9.99 0.02 -3.63
C ALA A 52 -10.51 -1.11 -4.55
N SER A 53 -9.65 -2.00 -5.04
CA SER A 53 -10.03 -3.05 -6.00
C SER A 53 -9.77 -4.46 -5.47
N ASP A 54 -10.65 -5.41 -5.81
CA ASP A 54 -10.49 -6.81 -5.44
C ASP A 54 -9.26 -7.46 -6.08
N GLU A 55 -8.81 -6.96 -7.23
CA GLU A 55 -7.56 -7.39 -7.85
C GLU A 55 -6.35 -7.00 -6.98
N THR A 56 -6.31 -5.77 -6.48
CA THR A 56 -5.26 -5.35 -5.55
C THR A 56 -5.34 -6.14 -4.26
N LYS A 57 -6.53 -6.39 -3.71
CA LYS A 57 -6.70 -7.25 -2.53
C LYS A 57 -6.08 -8.63 -2.75
N ARG A 58 -6.37 -9.29 -3.88
CA ARG A 58 -5.76 -10.58 -4.25
C ARG A 58 -4.24 -10.52 -4.32
N LYS A 59 -3.67 -9.48 -4.94
CA LYS A 59 -2.21 -9.30 -5.02
C LYS A 59 -1.58 -9.09 -3.64
N MET A 60 -2.21 -8.31 -2.76
CA MET A 60 -1.74 -8.08 -1.40
C MET A 60 -1.78 -9.35 -0.55
N TYR A 61 -2.87 -10.12 -0.63
CA TYR A 61 -2.95 -11.42 0.06
C TYR A 61 -1.90 -12.40 -0.45
N SER A 62 -1.56 -12.39 -1.74
CA SER A 62 -0.52 -13.26 -2.31
C SER A 62 0.90 -12.88 -1.88
N SER A 63 1.13 -11.64 -1.45
CA SER A 63 2.48 -11.13 -1.20
C SER A 63 2.52 -10.26 0.05
N ILE A 64 2.75 -10.90 1.20
CA ILE A 64 2.93 -10.23 2.49
C ILE A 64 4.40 -10.32 2.88
N LEU A 65 5.06 -9.16 2.97
CA LEU A 65 6.44 -9.05 3.41
C LEU A 65 6.49 -8.62 4.87
N VAL A 66 7.13 -9.43 5.72
CA VAL A 66 7.39 -9.09 7.13
C VAL A 66 8.79 -8.50 7.23
N VAL A 67 8.89 -7.26 7.70
CA VAL A 67 10.16 -6.55 7.92
C VAL A 67 10.34 -6.19 9.39
N GLY A 68 11.59 -5.96 9.81
CA GLY A 68 11.94 -5.57 11.18
C GLY A 68 12.12 -6.73 12.16
N GLY A 69 12.68 -6.43 13.34
CA GLY A 69 13.12 -7.43 14.31
C GLY A 69 12.02 -8.08 15.16
N GLY A 70 10.83 -7.46 15.24
CA GLY A 70 9.78 -7.84 16.19
C GLY A 70 9.14 -9.22 15.95
N LEU A 71 9.33 -9.81 14.77
CA LEU A 71 8.79 -11.12 14.40
C LEU A 71 9.89 -12.17 14.10
N MET A 72 11.12 -11.96 14.57
CA MET A 72 12.26 -12.85 14.33
C MET A 72 12.34 -14.07 15.27
N PHE A 73 11.20 -14.66 15.65
CA PHE A 73 11.19 -15.90 16.43
C PHE A 73 10.89 -17.12 15.56
N ARG A 74 11.34 -18.30 16.01
CA ARG A 74 11.14 -19.55 15.25
C ARG A 74 9.65 -19.86 15.11
N GLY A 75 9.20 -20.17 13.90
CA GLY A 75 7.79 -20.47 13.63
C GLY A 75 6.88 -19.24 13.51
N ALA A 76 7.42 -18.02 13.59
CA ALA A 76 6.65 -16.79 13.49
C ALA A 76 5.92 -16.66 12.14
N GLN A 77 6.60 -17.06 11.07
CA GLN A 77 6.10 -17.00 9.70
C GLN A 77 4.91 -17.96 9.52
N GLU A 78 5.08 -19.22 9.89
CA GLU A 78 4.04 -20.25 9.80
C GLU A 78 2.84 -19.90 10.69
N PHE A 79 3.11 -19.40 11.89
CA PHE A 79 2.08 -18.94 12.82
C PHE A 79 1.25 -17.79 12.23
N LEU A 80 1.91 -16.79 11.65
CA LEU A 80 1.23 -15.65 11.04
C LEU A 80 0.43 -16.09 9.81
N LEU A 81 1.04 -16.89 8.94
CA LEU A 81 0.41 -17.40 7.73
C LEU A 81 -0.85 -18.22 8.06
N HIS A 82 -0.76 -19.13 9.03
CA HIS A 82 -1.88 -19.94 9.49
C HIS A 82 -3.03 -19.07 10.02
N ARG A 83 -2.73 -18.01 10.78
CA ARG A 83 -3.76 -17.08 11.27
C ARG A 83 -4.42 -16.30 10.14
N ILE A 84 -3.66 -15.87 9.14
CA ILE A 84 -4.19 -15.13 8.00
C ILE A 84 -5.10 -16.03 7.16
N ILE A 85 -4.64 -17.23 6.78
CA ILE A 85 -5.44 -18.20 6.00
C ILE A 85 -6.79 -18.48 6.67
N ASN A 86 -6.77 -18.78 7.97
CA ASN A 86 -7.97 -19.15 8.71
C ASN A 86 -8.97 -17.99 8.90
N LYS A 87 -8.53 -16.74 8.73
CA LYS A 87 -9.36 -15.54 8.89
C LYS A 87 -9.71 -14.87 7.56
N MET A 88 -9.15 -15.36 6.46
CA MET A 88 -9.32 -14.79 5.13
C MET A 88 -10.64 -15.24 4.49
N PRO A 89 -11.36 -14.37 3.76
CA PRO A 89 -12.57 -14.76 3.06
C PRO A 89 -12.30 -15.86 2.01
N PRO A 90 -13.14 -16.91 1.93
CA PRO A 90 -12.87 -18.08 1.11
C PRO A 90 -12.77 -17.79 -0.40
N PHE A 91 -13.41 -16.72 -0.89
CA PHE A 91 -13.31 -16.30 -2.30
C PHE A 91 -11.96 -15.66 -2.68
N LEU A 92 -11.13 -15.31 -1.69
CA LEU A 92 -9.78 -14.80 -1.92
C LEU A 92 -8.71 -15.87 -1.66
N GLN A 93 -9.08 -17.00 -1.04
CA GLN A 93 -8.17 -18.09 -0.70
C GLN A 93 -7.79 -18.86 -1.98
N THR A 94 -6.83 -18.34 -2.74
CA THR A 94 -6.26 -19.09 -3.87
C THR A 94 -5.35 -20.21 -3.33
N PRO A 95 -5.57 -21.49 -3.68
CA PRO A 95 -4.82 -22.64 -3.13
C PRO A 95 -3.30 -22.59 -3.35
N ALA A 96 -2.82 -21.79 -4.30
CA ALA A 96 -1.42 -21.69 -4.70
C ALA A 96 -0.75 -20.33 -4.41
N GLY A 97 -1.51 -19.34 -3.89
CA GLY A 97 -1.11 -17.93 -3.93
C GLY A 97 -0.42 -17.39 -2.67
N LEU A 98 -0.66 -18.00 -1.52
CA LEU A 98 -0.06 -17.63 -0.22
C LEU A 98 1.28 -18.33 -0.02
N CYS A 99 2.03 -18.54 -1.11
CA CYS A 99 3.43 -18.91 -1.00
C CYS A 99 4.13 -17.72 -0.36
N GLY A 100 4.41 -17.81 0.94
CA GLY A 100 5.18 -16.82 1.70
C GLY A 100 6.50 -16.64 0.99
N ARG A 101 6.55 -15.70 0.04
CA ARG A 101 7.71 -15.49 -0.80
C ARG A 101 8.77 -14.87 0.10
N HIS A 102 9.66 -15.75 0.56
CA HIS A 102 10.90 -15.42 1.21
C HIS A 102 11.60 -14.30 0.43
N HIS A 103 11.76 -13.16 1.07
CA HIS A 103 13.03 -12.46 1.03
C HIS A 103 13.67 -12.63 2.42
N GLN A 104 13.96 -13.88 2.79
CA GLN A 104 15.08 -14.08 3.69
C GLN A 104 16.29 -14.12 2.76
N THR A 105 16.80 -12.94 2.43
CA THR A 105 18.04 -12.79 1.67
C THR A 105 19.10 -13.54 2.46
N GLN A 106 19.56 -14.66 1.90
CA GLN A 106 20.46 -15.60 2.54
C GLN A 106 21.70 -14.84 3.05
N GLY A 107 21.77 -14.58 4.36
CA GLY A 107 22.93 -13.94 5.02
C GLY A 107 22.76 -12.52 5.57
N HIS A 108 21.67 -11.81 5.27
CA HIS A 108 21.46 -10.43 5.74
C HIS A 108 20.27 -10.36 6.73
N GLY A 109 20.46 -9.75 7.89
CA GLY A 109 19.38 -9.60 8.88
C GLY A 109 18.29 -8.64 8.38
N PRO A 110 17.04 -8.73 8.87
CA PRO A 110 15.89 -7.94 8.38
C PRO A 110 16.00 -6.42 8.57
N SER A 111 17.02 -5.95 9.29
CA SER A 111 17.37 -4.52 9.37
C SER A 111 18.24 -4.06 8.19
N ALA A 112 18.96 -4.98 7.55
CA ALA A 112 19.82 -4.69 6.39
C ALA A 112 18.98 -4.52 5.11
N ASP A 113 17.90 -5.29 4.95
CA ASP A 113 17.04 -5.23 3.75
C ASP A 113 16.48 -3.83 3.47
N LEU A 114 16.11 -3.07 4.52
CA LEU A 114 15.62 -1.70 4.36
C LEU A 114 16.75 -0.73 3.94
N VAL A 115 17.95 -0.92 4.50
CA VAL A 115 19.13 -0.09 4.16
C VAL A 115 19.53 -0.34 2.71
N GLU A 116 19.56 -1.60 2.28
CA GLU A 116 19.87 -2.00 0.91
C GLU A 116 18.85 -1.45 -0.08
N ARG A 117 17.55 -1.52 0.24
CA ARG A 117 16.50 -0.93 -0.60
C ARG A 117 16.62 0.59 -0.75
N ARG A 118 17.05 1.30 0.29
CA ARG A 118 17.33 2.75 0.20
C ARG A 118 18.55 3.05 -0.68
N ALA A 119 19.58 2.21 -0.62
CA ALA A 119 20.73 2.34 -1.49
C ALA A 119 20.34 2.14 -2.96
N VAL A 120 19.49 1.14 -3.26
CA VAL A 120 18.94 0.95 -4.62
C VAL A 120 18.18 2.19 -5.09
N LEU A 121 17.33 2.77 -4.24
CA LEU A 121 16.63 4.02 -4.57
C LEU A 121 17.61 5.15 -4.93
N ALA A 122 18.70 5.31 -4.18
CA ALA A 122 19.70 6.36 -4.43
C ALA A 122 20.39 6.24 -5.81
N CYS A 123 20.41 5.05 -6.39
CA CYS A 123 21.02 4.78 -7.69
C CYS A 123 20.04 4.85 -8.88
N LEU A 124 18.75 5.12 -8.65
CA LEU A 124 17.80 5.29 -9.75
C LEU A 124 17.96 6.67 -10.39
N ASP A 125 17.89 6.74 -11.72
CA ASP A 125 17.98 8.01 -12.45
C ASP A 125 16.87 8.99 -12.04
N THR A 126 15.66 8.48 -11.76
CA THR A 126 14.52 9.29 -11.28
C THR A 126 14.76 9.92 -9.91
N THR A 127 15.69 9.38 -9.11
CA THR A 127 16.04 9.96 -7.80
C THR A 127 16.76 11.29 -7.93
N GLN A 128 17.34 11.59 -9.09
CA GLN A 128 17.95 12.89 -9.34
C GLN A 128 16.95 14.06 -9.18
N GLU A 129 15.68 13.85 -9.53
CA GLU A 129 14.62 14.86 -9.43
C GLU A 129 14.10 15.05 -7.99
N MET A 130 14.42 14.10 -7.09
CA MET A 130 13.89 14.07 -5.73
C MET A 130 14.84 14.69 -4.69
N TRP A 131 16.09 15.00 -5.05
CA TRP A 131 17.04 15.59 -4.10
C TRP A 131 16.60 16.99 -3.69
N ILE A 132 16.73 17.30 -2.40
CA ILE A 132 16.49 18.63 -1.85
C ILE A 132 17.83 19.19 -1.37
N HIS A 133 18.30 20.25 -2.02
CA HIS A 133 19.56 20.89 -1.64
C HIS A 133 19.34 21.93 -0.55
N GLN A 134 20.40 22.23 0.21
CA GLN A 134 20.35 23.18 1.33
C GLN A 134 19.88 24.59 0.91
N ALA A 135 20.30 25.06 -0.27
CA ALA A 135 19.90 26.37 -0.78
C ALA A 135 18.39 26.44 -1.06
N GLU A 136 17.83 25.38 -1.62
CA GLU A 136 16.41 25.25 -1.92
C GLU A 136 15.59 25.13 -0.63
N TRP A 137 16.07 24.35 0.33
CA TRP A 137 15.43 24.23 1.63
C TRP A 137 15.40 25.56 2.40
N ARG A 138 16.49 26.31 2.41
CA ARG A 138 16.52 27.63 3.07
C ARG A 138 15.60 28.65 2.40
N ARG A 139 15.38 28.53 1.08
CA ARG A 139 14.57 29.48 0.31
C ARG A 139 13.08 29.15 0.30
N PHE A 140 12.73 27.87 0.16
CA PHE A 140 11.35 27.42 -0.07
C PHE A 140 10.80 26.55 1.09
N GLY A 141 11.67 26.03 1.95
CA GLY A 141 11.29 25.26 3.14
C GLY A 141 10.40 24.07 2.83
N VAL A 142 9.35 23.88 3.64
CA VAL A 142 8.41 22.75 3.57
C VAL A 142 7.73 22.62 2.21
N ARG A 143 7.62 23.71 1.43
CA ARG A 143 7.08 23.65 0.07
C ARG A 143 7.84 22.67 -0.83
N MET A 144 9.13 22.46 -0.57
CA MET A 144 9.93 21.50 -1.35
C MET A 144 9.49 20.06 -1.18
N LEU A 145 8.89 19.70 -0.04
CA LEU A 145 8.37 18.35 0.15
C LEU A 145 7.14 18.11 -0.74
N ARG A 146 6.30 19.13 -0.95
CA ARG A 146 5.14 19.01 -1.85
C ARG A 146 5.55 18.86 -3.31
N GLU A 147 6.68 19.43 -3.70
CA GLU A 147 7.13 19.46 -5.09
C GLU A 147 8.08 18.29 -5.43
N ARG A 148 8.88 17.79 -4.47
CA ARG A 148 9.93 16.78 -4.73
C ARG A 148 9.80 15.46 -3.96
N ALA A 149 8.83 15.31 -3.06
CA ALA A 149 8.63 14.02 -2.42
C ALA A 149 8.13 12.97 -3.43
N ALA A 150 8.66 11.74 -3.31
CA ALA A 150 8.21 10.58 -4.08
C ALA A 150 6.74 10.17 -3.79
N PHE A 151 6.12 10.80 -2.79
CA PHE A 151 4.78 10.54 -2.31
C PHE A 151 4.08 11.87 -2.03
N VAL A 152 2.75 11.84 -1.98
CA VAL A 152 1.93 13.02 -1.70
C VAL A 152 2.17 13.49 -0.26
N TRP A 153 2.74 14.70 -0.11
CA TRP A 153 3.09 15.35 1.17
C TRP A 153 2.01 16.32 1.67
#